data_AF-A0A959YL03-F1
#
_entry.id   AF-A0A959YL03-F1
#
_cell.length_a   1.000
_cell.length_b   1.000
_cell.length_c   1.000
_cell.angle_alpha   90.00
_cell.angle_beta   90.00
_cell.angle_gamma   90.00
#
_symmetry.space_group_name_H-M   'P 1'
#
loop_
_entity.id
_entity.type
_entity.pdbx_description
1 polymer ?
#
loop_
_entity_poly.entity_id
_entity_poly.type
_entity_poly.pdbx_seq_one_letter_code
_entity_poly.pdbx_strand_id
1 'polypeptide(L)'
;QLSPVFAAVVTDKNEILLAGNESHTGMMITPQDAGIGLLLTNEKGIWTAHPLAVETGVLIPNDVRAMQRIHLADGKQGILIAKNSSRLNLLVEER
;
A
#
# COMPACT_ATOMS: atom_id res chain seq x y z
N GLN A 1 -4.17 16.04 -0.26
CA GLN A 1 -2.71 16.03 -0.45
C GLN A 1 -2.30 14.56 -0.44
N LEU A 2 -1.51 14.09 -1.41
CA LEU A 2 -0.98 12.72 -1.37
C LEU A 2 0.27 12.72 -0.50
N SER A 3 0.32 11.80 0.45
CA SER A 3 1.47 11.62 1.32
C SER A 3 2.69 11.20 0.48
N PRO A 4 3.92 11.62 0.83
CA PRO A 4 5.13 11.15 0.15
C PRO A 4 5.17 9.61 0.03
N VAL A 5 5.31 9.11 -1.20
CA VAL A 5 5.45 7.68 -1.48
C VAL A 5 6.80 7.21 -0.92
N PHE A 6 6.77 6.17 -0.07
CA PHE A 6 7.97 5.61 0.55
C PHE A 6 8.30 4.22 0.00
N ALA A 7 7.29 3.45 -0.39
CA ALA A 7 7.44 2.12 -0.94
C ALA A 7 6.48 1.90 -2.12
N ALA A 8 6.90 1.02 -3.03
CA ALA A 8 6.11 0.59 -4.18
C ALA A 8 6.33 -0.91 -4.41
N VAL A 9 5.28 -1.61 -4.86
CA VAL A 9 5.35 -3.00 -5.30
C VAL A 9 4.51 -3.17 -6.56
N VAL A 10 5.05 -3.87 -7.54
CA VAL A 10 4.30 -4.29 -8.72
C VAL A 10 3.59 -5.60 -8.39
N THR A 11 2.26 -5.58 -8.36
CA THR A 11 1.43 -6.75 -8.03
C THR A 11 1.14 -7.58 -9.28
N ASP A 12 0.95 -6.93 -10.42
CA ASP A 12 0.89 -7.57 -11.73
C ASP A 12 1.42 -6.62 -12.82
N LYS A 13 1.54 -7.09 -14.06
CA LYS A 13 2.02 -6.30 -15.21
C LYS A 13 1.32 -4.94 -15.36
N ASN A 14 0.07 -4.85 -14.91
CA ASN A 14 -0.76 -3.65 -15.04
C ASN A 14 -1.14 -3.05 -13.69
N GLU A 15 -0.55 -3.48 -12.58
CA GLU A 15 -0.97 -3.06 -11.25
C GLU A 15 0.23 -2.76 -10.35
N ILE A 16 0.21 -1.58 -9.74
CA ILE A 16 1.24 -1.12 -8.81
C ILE A 16 0.56 -0.66 -7.53
N LEU A 17 0.98 -1.24 -6.42
CA LEU A 17 0.63 -0.76 -5.10
C LEU A 17 1.71 0.21 -4.61
N LEU A 18 1.31 1.43 -4.28
CA LEU A 18 2.14 2.45 -3.65
C LEU A 18 1.68 2.65 -2.22
N ALA A 19 2.61 2.88 -1.32
CA ALA A 19 2.30 3.29 0.05
C ALA A 19 3.31 4.31 0.55
N GLY A 20 2.81 5.25 1.34
CA GLY A 20 3.57 6.40 1.80
C GLY A 20 3.38 6.69 3.27
N ASN A 21 3.98 7.79 3.69
CA ASN A 21 3.92 8.32 5.05
C ASN A 21 3.30 9.71 5.00
N GLU A 22 2.35 10.03 5.86
CA GLU A 22 1.98 11.43 6.13
C GLU A 22 3.10 12.05 6.99
N SER A 23 4.21 12.45 6.36
CA SER A 23 5.33 13.07 7.08
C SER A 23 5.02 14.44 7.69
N HIS A 24 3.80 14.94 7.48
CA HIS A 24 3.25 16.16 8.06
C HIS A 24 1.94 15.83 8.78
N THR A 25 1.98 14.96 9.79
CA THR A 25 0.90 14.88 10.78
C THR A 25 0.76 16.26 11.41
N GLY A 26 -0.19 17.06 10.91
CA GLY A 26 -0.71 18.19 11.68
C GLY A 26 -1.17 17.67 13.04
N MET A 27 -1.14 18.51 14.07
CA MET A 27 -1.50 18.16 15.47
C MET A 27 -2.85 17.41 15.66
N MET A 28 -3.66 17.28 14.61
CA MET A 28 -5.01 16.72 14.57
C MET A 28 -5.11 15.35 13.85
N ILE A 29 -4.03 14.83 13.27
CA ILE A 29 -4.06 13.56 12.51
C ILE A 29 -3.42 12.47 13.37
N THR A 30 -4.15 11.39 13.63
CA THR A 30 -3.66 10.30 14.48
C THR A 30 -2.75 9.36 13.68
N PRO A 31 -1.83 8.62 14.32
CA PRO A 31 -0.96 7.66 13.62
C PRO A 31 -1.71 6.62 12.77
N GLN A 32 -3.00 6.37 13.07
CA GLN A 32 -3.86 5.48 12.30
C GLN A 32 -4.12 5.97 10.86
N ASP A 33 -4.00 7.27 10.63
CA ASP A 33 -4.24 7.93 9.34
C ASP A 33 -2.97 7.98 8.46
N ALA A 34 -1.82 7.57 8.98
CA ALA A 34 -0.49 7.84 8.41
C ALA A 34 -0.02 6.85 7.31
N GLY A 35 -0.92 6.14 6.64
CA GLY A 35 -0.55 5.20 5.57
C GLY A 35 -1.60 5.15 4.46
N ILE A 36 -1.71 6.22 3.68
CA ILE A 36 -2.61 6.21 2.51
C ILE A 36 -1.90 5.41 1.40
N GLY A 37 -2.43 4.23 1.10
CA GLY A 37 -2.05 3.45 -0.06
C GLY A 37 -2.71 3.99 -1.34
N LEU A 38 -2.02 3.86 -2.46
CA LEU A 38 -2.53 4.17 -3.80
C LEU A 38 -2.37 2.93 -4.66
N LEU A 39 -3.46 2.47 -5.28
CA LEU A 39 -3.40 1.46 -6.33
C LEU A 39 -3.33 2.18 -7.68
N LEU A 40 -2.31 1.89 -8.48
CA LEU A 40 -2.25 2.30 -9.87
C LEU A 40 -2.62 1.12 -10.74
N THR A 41 -3.63 1.29 -11.59
CA THR A 41 -4.02 0.30 -12.60
C THR A 41 -3.66 0.83 -13.98
N ASN A 42 -3.26 -0.06 -14.88
CA ASN A 42 -2.98 0.26 -16.27
C ASN A 42 -4.03 -0.37 -17.17
N GLU A 43 -4.77 0.49 -17.87
CA GLU A 43 -5.66 0.06 -18.95
C GLU A 43 -5.16 0.64 -20.27
N LYS A 44 -4.72 -0.24 -21.18
CA LYS A 44 -4.29 0.13 -22.55
C LYS A 44 -3.22 1.23 -22.59
N GLY A 45 -2.31 1.23 -21.63
CA GLY A 45 -1.21 2.19 -21.53
C GLY A 45 -1.55 3.45 -20.71
N ILE A 46 -2.78 3.57 -20.22
CA ILE A 46 -3.21 4.69 -19.37
C ILE A 46 -3.16 4.24 -17.92
N TRP A 47 -2.40 4.95 -17.10
CA TRP A 47 -2.34 4.72 -15.66
C TRP A 47 -3.40 5.53 -14.93
N THR A 48 -4.24 4.87 -14.15
CA THR A 48 -5.25 5.49 -13.29
C THR A 48 -4.89 5.28 -11.83
N ALA A 49 -5.06 6.32 -11.02
CA ALA A 49 -4.73 6.32 -9.61
C ALA A 49 -5.99 6.17 -8.75
N HIS A 50 -6.00 5.12 -7.92
CA HIS A 50 -7.12 4.72 -7.08
C HIS A 50 -6.72 4.82 -5.61
N PRO A 51 -7.37 5.68 -4.80
CA PRO A 51 -7.17 5.68 -3.36
C PRO A 51 -7.54 4.30 -2.79
N LEU A 52 -6.55 3.58 -2.27
CA LEU A 52 -6.68 2.16 -1.94
C LEU A 52 -7.84 1.91 -0.96
N ALA A 53 -7.90 2.67 0.13
CA ALA A 53 -8.91 2.47 1.17
C ALA A 53 -10.34 2.72 0.70
N VAL A 54 -10.55 3.73 -0.16
CA VAL A 54 -11.89 4.12 -0.63
C VAL A 54 -12.44 3.11 -1.62
N GLU A 55 -11.59 2.60 -2.51
CA GLU A 55 -12.04 1.75 -3.62
C GLU A 55 -11.93 0.26 -3.34
N THR A 56 -10.94 -0.17 -2.54
CA THR A 56 -10.70 -1.60 -2.25
C THR A 56 -11.10 -2.00 -0.84
N GLY A 57 -11.35 -1.03 0.05
CA GLY A 57 -11.54 -1.29 1.49
C GLY A 57 -10.26 -1.67 2.24
N VAL A 58 -9.11 -1.72 1.56
CA VAL A 58 -7.82 -2.06 2.18
C VAL A 58 -7.18 -0.82 2.81
N LEU A 59 -7.00 -0.87 4.14
CA LEU A 59 -6.30 0.16 4.91
C LEU A 59 -4.94 -0.36 5.37
N ILE A 60 -3.89 0.43 5.13
CA ILE A 60 -2.53 0.17 5.63
C ILE A 60 -2.22 1.20 6.72
N PRO A 61 -2.52 0.91 8.00
CA PRO A 61 -2.36 1.92 9.06
C PRO A 61 -0.88 2.12 9.40
N ASN A 62 -0.51 3.34 9.81
CA ASN A 62 0.85 3.79 10.12
C ASN A 62 1.78 3.94 8.90
N ASP A 63 2.87 4.66 9.12
CA ASP A 63 3.95 4.88 8.15
C ASP A 63 4.54 3.59 7.59
N VAL A 64 4.47 3.43 6.27
CA VAL A 64 5.11 2.35 5.53
C VAL A 64 6.61 2.63 5.33
N ARG A 65 7.43 1.63 5.64
CA ARG A 65 8.89 1.65 5.47
C ARG A 65 9.40 0.74 4.36
N ALA A 66 8.74 -0.37 4.13
CA ALA A 66 9.08 -1.25 3.02
C ALA A 66 7.88 -2.07 2.61
N MET A 67 7.83 -2.43 1.33
CA MET A 67 6.90 -3.41 0.80
C MET A 67 7.67 -4.42 -0.03
N GLN A 68 7.34 -5.69 0.13
CA GLN A 68 7.98 -6.77 -0.59
C GLN A 68 6.94 -7.81 -1.00
N ARG A 69 6.93 -8.14 -2.29
CA ARG A 69 6.15 -9.29 -2.78
C ARG A 69 6.82 -10.58 -2.34
N ILE A 70 6.04 -11.51 -1.81
CA ILE A 70 6.49 -12.81 -1.35
C ILE A 70 5.61 -13.94 -1.91
N HIS A 71 6.21 -15.12 -2.00
CA HIS A 71 5.50 -16.35 -2.29
C HIS A 71 5.04 -16.96 -0.96
N LEU A 72 3.75 -17.26 -0.87
CA LEU A 72 3.16 -17.99 0.25
C LEU A 72 3.09 -19.47 -0.07
N ALA A 73 2.80 -20.28 0.96
CA ALA A 73 2.44 -21.67 0.76
C ALA A 73 1.25 -21.79 -0.22
N ASP A 74 1.13 -22.93 -0.89
CA ASP A 74 0.06 -23.22 -1.86
C ASP A 74 0.07 -22.35 -3.13
N GLY A 75 1.20 -21.74 -3.46
CA GLY A 75 1.39 -20.97 -4.69
C GLY A 75 0.73 -19.60 -4.68
N LYS A 76 0.20 -19.16 -3.53
CA LYS A 76 -0.37 -17.82 -3.35
C LYS A 76 0.72 -16.75 -3.34
N GLN A 77 0.32 -15.53 -3.68
CA GLN A 77 1.17 -14.36 -3.58
C GLN A 77 0.71 -13.50 -2.42
N GLY A 78 1.67 -12.83 -1.77
CA GLY A 78 1.39 -11.87 -0.74
C GLY A 78 2.33 -10.69 -0.79
N ILE A 79 1.95 -9.62 -0.11
CA ILE A 79 2.76 -8.41 0.06
C ILE A 79 3.03 -8.24 1.55
N LEU A 80 4.29 -8.35 1.94
CA LEU A 80 4.74 -7.98 3.28
C LEU A 80 4.96 -6.48 3.33
N ILE A 81 4.41 -5.85 4.36
CA ILE A 81 4.47 -4.42 4.59
C ILE A 81 5.12 -4.19 5.95
N ALA A 82 6.34 -3.66 5.93
CA ALA A 82 7.05 -3.20 7.11
C ALA A 82 6.67 -1.75 7.42
N LYS A 83 6.41 -1.48 8.69
CA LYS A 83 5.86 -0.20 9.14
C LYS A 83 6.57 0.27 10.40
N ASN A 84 6.56 1.58 10.66
CA ASN A 84 7.06 2.09 11.93
C ASN A 84 6.24 1.57 13.11
N SER A 85 6.93 1.24 14.21
CA SER A 85 6.36 1.02 15.54
C SER A 85 5.14 0.08 15.58
N SER A 86 5.06 -0.85 14.64
CA SER A 86 3.92 -1.77 14.50
C SER A 86 4.36 -3.08 13.87
N ARG A 87 3.46 -4.07 13.93
CA ARG A 87 3.72 -5.41 13.36
C ARG A 87 3.77 -5.33 11.83
N LEU A 88 4.49 -6.29 11.24
CA LEU A 88 4.41 -6.58 9.82
C LEU A 88 2.96 -6.90 9.44
N ASN A 89 2.49 -6.29 8.37
CA ASN A 89 1.23 -6.64 7.74
C ASN A 89 1.49 -7.53 6.52
N LEU A 90 0.61 -8.50 6.30
CA LEU A 90 0.58 -9.32 5.10
C LEU A 90 -0.75 -9.06 4.38
N LEU A 91 -0.68 -8.55 3.16
CA LEU A 91 -1.81 -8.58 2.24
C LEU A 91 -1.71 -9.85 1.41
N VAL A 92 -2.80 -10.61 1.33
CA VAL A 92 -2.87 -11.85 0.55
C VAL A 92 -3.71 -11.61 -0.68
N GLU A 93 -3.20 -12.01 -1.83
CA GLU A 93 -3.92 -11.96 -3.10
C GLU A 93 -4.79 -13.23 -3.20
N GLU A 94 -6.12 -13.08 -3.15
CA GLU A 94 -7.04 -14.17 -3.47
C GLU A 94 -7.33 -14.14 -4.98
N ARG A 95 -7.13 -15.30 -5.63
CA ARG A 95 -7.45 -15.50 -7.05
C ARG A 95 -8.87 -15.99 -7.23
#